data_AF-A0A9P0D3V7-F1
#
_entry.id   AF-A0A9P0D3V7-F1
#
_cell.length_a   1.000
_cell.length_b   1.000
_cell.length_c   1.000
_cell.angle_alpha   90.00
_cell.angle_beta   90.00
_cell.angle_gamma   90.00
#
_symmetry.space_group_name_H-M   'P 1'
#
loop_
_entity.id
_entity.type
_entity.pdbx_description
1 polymer ?
#
loop_
_entity_poly.entity_id
_entity_poly.type
_entity_poly.pdbx_seq_one_letter_code
_entity_poly.pdbx_strand_id
1 'polypeptide(L)'
;MSKARILFDDFKKKEAKPAKIKERQRYQRRKKEEKIKSIAAVSGRTARAIRRRWKDASAKYRDTLKESKRLFTLMENNTPPSSPEAADQPTGGSQNNYFYSPEDTNTATPSSSRKKCGRKE
;
A
#
# COMPACT_ATOMS: atom_id res chain seq x y z
N MET A 1 -0.64 14.68 21.26
CA MET A 1 0.13 13.42 21.06
C MET A 1 1.00 13.19 22.29
N SER A 2 1.06 11.96 22.83
CA SER A 2 1.82 11.70 24.07
C SER A 2 3.34 11.69 23.81
N LYS A 3 4.11 12.26 24.75
CA LYS A 3 5.58 12.37 24.70
C LYS A 3 6.28 11.01 24.55
N ALA A 4 5.66 9.95 25.06
CA ALA A 4 6.14 8.57 24.96
C ALA A 4 6.10 7.99 23.53
N ARG A 5 5.09 8.33 22.72
CA ARG A 5 5.02 7.88 21.31
C ARG A 5 6.14 8.48 20.45
N ILE A 6 6.45 9.76 20.67
CA ILE A 6 7.50 10.48 19.93
C ILE A 6 8.88 9.86 20.20
N LEU A 7 9.19 9.56 21.46
CA LEU A 7 10.47 8.95 21.86
C LEU A 7 10.64 7.54 21.29
N PHE A 8 9.57 6.75 21.21
CA PHE A 8 9.59 5.41 20.66
C PHE A 8 9.81 5.39 19.14
N ASP A 9 9.14 6.28 18.41
CA ASP A 9 9.32 6.41 16.96
C ASP A 9 10.75 6.87 16.61
N ASP A 10 11.33 7.74 17.42
CA ASP A 10 12.70 8.21 17.22
C ASP A 10 13.75 7.15 17.57
N PHE A 11 13.48 6.29 18.57
CA PHE A 11 14.29 5.10 18.85
C PHE A 11 14.27 4.12 17.65
N LYS A 12 13.08 3.77 17.14
CA LYS A 12 12.96 2.92 15.94
C LYS A 12 13.67 3.51 14.72
N LYS A 13 13.59 4.83 14.51
CA LYS A 13 14.33 5.50 13.43
C LYS A 13 15.84 5.41 13.62
N LYS A 14 16.35 5.54 14.85
CA LYS A 14 17.79 5.45 15.13
C LYS A 14 18.34 4.05 14.85
N GLU A 15 17.59 2.99 15.18
CA GLU A 15 18.00 1.61 14.87
C GLU A 15 17.79 1.21 13.39
N ALA A 16 16.79 1.76 12.73
CA ALA A 16 16.54 1.48 11.31
C ALA A 16 17.62 2.07 10.37
N LYS A 17 18.28 3.16 10.76
CA LYS A 17 19.35 3.81 9.97
C LYS A 17 20.55 2.89 9.69
N PRO A 18 21.20 2.25 10.68
CA PRO A 18 22.34 1.35 10.43
C PRO A 18 21.95 0.10 9.64
N ALA A 19 20.75 -0.46 9.84
CA ALA A 19 20.27 -1.60 9.07
C ALA A 19 20.15 -1.28 7.57
N LYS A 20 19.55 -0.13 7.24
CA LYS A 20 19.43 0.37 5.86
C LYS A 20 20.79 0.62 5.21
N ILE A 21 21.76 1.11 5.97
CA ILE A 21 23.13 1.35 5.48
C ILE A 21 23.82 0.02 5.16
N LYS A 22 23.76 -0.97 6.06
CA LYS A 22 24.33 -2.31 5.84
C LYS A 22 23.72 -2.99 4.62
N GLU A 23 22.40 -2.89 4.45
CA GLU A 23 21.70 -3.42 3.29
C GLU A 23 22.15 -2.73 1.99
N ARG A 24 22.27 -1.40 2.00
CA ARG A 24 22.78 -0.62 0.86
C ARG A 24 24.19 -1.04 0.46
N GLN A 25 25.08 -1.23 1.43
CA GLN A 25 26.45 -1.71 1.19
C GLN A 25 26.45 -3.13 0.61
N ARG A 26 25.64 -4.04 1.18
CA ARG A 26 25.46 -5.41 0.65
C ARG A 26 24.98 -5.39 -0.79
N TYR A 27 24.03 -4.52 -1.12
CA TYR A 27 23.52 -4.35 -2.47
C TYR A 27 24.61 -3.84 -3.43
N GLN A 28 25.35 -2.81 -3.05
CA GLN A 28 26.46 -2.29 -3.84
C GLN A 28 27.53 -3.36 -4.08
N ARG A 29 27.87 -4.17 -3.07
CA ARG A 29 28.83 -5.28 -3.19
C ARG A 29 28.34 -6.32 -4.21
N ARG A 30 27.09 -6.77 -4.09
CA ARG A 30 26.49 -7.73 -5.03
C ARG A 30 26.35 -7.18 -6.45
N LYS A 31 26.16 -5.87 -6.60
CA LYS A 31 26.14 -5.19 -7.90
C LYS A 31 27.54 -5.16 -8.53
N LYS A 32 28.58 -4.85 -7.75
CA LYS A 32 29.99 -4.89 -8.19
C LYS A 32 30.44 -6.31 -8.54
N GLU A 33 30.01 -7.32 -7.76
CA GLU A 33 30.27 -8.74 -8.01
C GLU A 33 29.42 -9.33 -9.17
N GLU A 34 28.66 -8.51 -9.91
CA GLU A 34 27.74 -8.91 -11.01
C GLU A 34 26.67 -9.96 -10.66
N LYS A 35 26.51 -10.28 -9.37
CA LYS A 35 25.45 -11.16 -8.85
C LYS A 35 24.05 -10.57 -9.03
N ILE A 36 23.96 -9.26 -9.24
CA ILE A 36 22.72 -8.55 -9.58
C ILE A 36 22.89 -7.97 -10.98
N LYS A 37 22.34 -8.66 -11.98
CA LYS A 37 22.32 -8.18 -13.36
C LYS A 37 21.20 -7.16 -13.55
N SER A 38 21.51 -6.07 -14.26
CA SER A 38 20.49 -5.15 -14.73
C SER A 38 19.56 -5.85 -15.73
N ILE A 39 18.28 -5.50 -15.77
CA ILE A 39 17.31 -6.06 -16.73
C ILE A 39 17.78 -5.85 -18.17
N ALA A 40 18.49 -4.75 -18.46
CA ALA A 40 19.05 -4.48 -19.79
C ALA A 40 20.21 -5.43 -20.16
N ALA A 41 20.91 -5.99 -19.16
CA ALA A 41 22.00 -6.94 -19.37
C ALA A 41 21.52 -8.40 -19.46
N VAL A 42 20.21 -8.63 -19.35
CA VAL A 42 19.58 -9.95 -19.37
C VAL A 42 18.87 -10.14 -20.71
N SER A 43 18.86 -11.38 -21.24
CA SER A 43 18.21 -11.65 -22.53
C SER A 43 16.71 -11.32 -22.49
N GLY A 44 16.14 -10.95 -23.63
CA GLY A 44 14.72 -10.56 -23.71
C GLY A 44 13.73 -11.66 -23.27
N ARG A 45 14.14 -12.95 -23.35
CA ARG A 45 13.32 -14.07 -22.87
C ARG A 45 13.31 -14.12 -21.33
N THR A 46 14.46 -14.02 -20.68
CA THR A 46 14.56 -14.01 -19.22
C THR A 46 13.96 -12.74 -18.61
N ALA A 47 14.15 -11.58 -19.23
CA ALA A 47 13.49 -10.34 -18.80
C ALA A 47 11.95 -10.46 -18.80
N ARG A 48 11.38 -11.09 -19.83
CA ARG A 48 9.93 -11.37 -19.89
C ARG A 48 9.50 -12.33 -18.79
N ALA A 49 10.26 -13.39 -18.54
CA ALA A 49 9.96 -14.35 -17.46
C ALA A 49 10.00 -13.68 -16.08
N ILE A 50 10.98 -12.81 -15.81
CA ILE A 50 11.08 -12.03 -14.57
C ILE A 50 9.85 -11.13 -14.41
N ARG A 51 9.45 -10.40 -15.46
CA ARG A 51 8.26 -9.54 -15.43
C ARG A 51 6.97 -10.32 -15.17
N ARG A 52 6.82 -11.52 -15.76
CA ARG A 52 5.66 -12.40 -15.48
C ARG A 52 5.63 -12.80 -14.01
N ARG A 53 6.73 -13.34 -13.49
CA ARG A 53 6.84 -13.70 -12.06
C ARG A 53 6.53 -12.54 -11.13
N TRP A 54 6.99 -11.34 -11.49
CA TRP A 54 6.69 -10.13 -10.72
C TRP A 54 5.19 -9.82 -10.72
N LYS A 55 4.52 -9.86 -11.88
CA LYS A 55 3.06 -9.67 -11.96
C LYS A 55 2.30 -10.71 -11.14
N ASP A 56 2.69 -11.97 -11.21
CA ASP A 56 2.04 -13.06 -10.50
C ASP A 56 2.21 -12.90 -8.98
N ALA A 57 3.43 -12.57 -8.52
CA ALA A 57 3.70 -12.28 -7.12
C ALA A 57 2.91 -11.06 -6.61
N SER A 58 2.83 -10.00 -7.40
CA SER A 58 2.03 -8.81 -7.05
C SER A 58 0.53 -9.11 -7.02
N ALA A 59 0.02 -9.97 -7.90
CA ALA A 59 -1.37 -10.42 -7.85
C ALA A 59 -1.64 -11.19 -6.55
N LYS A 60 -0.84 -12.23 -6.27
CA LYS A 60 -0.95 -13.01 -5.03
C LYS A 60 -0.88 -12.14 -3.78
N TYR A 61 0.05 -11.19 -3.72
CA TYR A 61 0.16 -10.26 -2.60
C TYR A 61 -1.14 -9.45 -2.39
N ARG A 62 -1.71 -8.89 -3.46
CA ARG A 62 -2.97 -8.15 -3.37
C ARG A 62 -4.13 -9.03 -2.90
N ASP A 63 -4.18 -10.28 -3.36
CA ASP A 63 -5.22 -11.22 -2.95
C ASP A 63 -5.09 -11.59 -1.47
N THR A 64 -3.87 -11.86 -1.00
CA THR A 64 -3.62 -12.09 0.45
C THR A 64 -4.01 -10.88 1.30
N LEU A 65 -3.75 -9.66 0.82
CA LEU A 65 -4.11 -8.43 1.53
C LEU A 65 -5.63 -8.21 1.57
N LYS A 66 -6.36 -8.59 0.51
CA LYS A 66 -7.83 -8.56 0.51
C LYS A 66 -8.39 -9.58 1.49
N GLU A 67 -7.85 -10.79 1.49
CA GLU A 67 -8.31 -11.85 2.40
C GLU A 67 -8.04 -11.48 3.86
N SER A 68 -6.86 -10.95 4.18
CA SER A 68 -6.56 -10.49 5.54
C SER A 68 -7.51 -9.39 6.00
N LYS A 69 -7.87 -8.45 5.11
CA LYS A 69 -8.86 -7.40 5.43
C LYS A 69 -10.24 -7.99 5.64
N ARG A 70 -10.67 -8.90 4.77
CA ARG A 70 -11.95 -9.60 4.89
C ARG A 70 -12.05 -10.35 6.22
N LEU A 71 -11.00 -11.08 6.61
CA LEU A 71 -10.93 -11.78 7.88
C LEU A 71 -11.00 -10.82 9.07
N PHE A 72 -10.27 -9.70 9.01
CA PHE A 72 -10.31 -8.69 10.05
C PHE A 72 -11.71 -8.10 10.22
N THR A 73 -12.38 -7.72 9.13
CA THR A 73 -13.78 -7.23 9.17
C THR A 73 -14.75 -8.30 9.68
N LEU A 74 -14.55 -9.56 9.31
CA LEU A 74 -15.38 -10.66 9.82
C LEU A 74 -15.18 -10.87 11.33
N MET A 75 -13.96 -10.72 11.83
CA MET A 75 -13.69 -10.74 13.27
C MET A 75 -14.34 -9.56 13.98
N GLU A 76 -14.20 -8.33 13.47
CA GLU A 76 -14.85 -7.15 14.06
C GLU A 76 -16.37 -7.32 14.14
N ASN A 77 -17.01 -7.81 13.07
CA ASN A 77 -18.47 -7.98 13.03
C ASN A 77 -18.99 -9.14 13.90
N ASN A 78 -18.17 -10.16 14.17
CA ASN A 78 -18.54 -11.30 15.02
C ASN A 78 -17.98 -11.21 16.43
N THR A 79 -17.24 -10.13 16.76
CA THR A 79 -16.83 -9.87 18.14
C THR A 79 -18.01 -9.19 18.81
N PRO A 80 -18.67 -9.81 19.80
CA PRO A 80 -19.73 -9.14 20.53
C PRO A 80 -19.17 -7.84 21.11
N PRO A 81 -19.92 -6.72 21.09
CA PRO A 81 -19.50 -5.51 21.75
C PRO A 81 -19.15 -5.87 23.19
N SER A 82 -17.98 -5.45 23.66
CA SER A 82 -17.62 -5.61 25.07
C SER A 82 -18.69 -4.90 25.89
N SER A 83 -19.48 -5.66 26.65
CA SER A 83 -20.43 -5.33 27.74
C SER A 83 -20.91 -3.87 27.89
N PRO A 84 -22.21 -3.67 28.22
CA PRO A 84 -22.98 -2.51 27.82
C PRO A 84 -22.32 -1.20 28.24
N GLU A 85 -22.08 -0.34 27.25
CA GLU A 85 -21.95 1.09 27.45
C GLU A 85 -23.19 1.52 28.26
N ALA A 86 -22.96 2.11 29.44
CA ALA A 86 -24.04 2.54 30.31
C ALA A 86 -25.02 3.38 29.49
N ALA A 87 -26.27 2.94 29.44
CA ALA A 87 -27.33 3.66 28.74
C ALA A 87 -27.57 4.98 29.48
N ASP A 88 -26.83 6.03 29.09
CA ASP A 88 -27.21 7.40 29.40
C ASP A 88 -28.54 7.65 28.67
N GLN A 89 -29.63 7.53 29.43
CA GLN A 89 -30.95 7.90 28.97
C GLN A 89 -31.01 9.40 28.63
N PRO A 90 -31.91 9.77 27.70
CA PRO A 90 -31.79 10.99 26.92
C PRO A 90 -32.40 12.19 27.65
N THR A 91 -31.65 13.28 27.75
CA THR A 91 -32.23 14.62 27.98
C THR A 91 -32.16 15.41 26.68
N GLY A 92 -33.36 15.76 26.20
CA GLY A 92 -33.65 16.19 24.84
C GLY A 92 -32.92 17.44 24.35
N GLY A 93 -32.91 17.60 23.03
CA GLY A 93 -32.32 18.78 22.43
C GLY A 93 -32.40 18.83 20.91
N SER A 94 -33.62 18.99 20.40
CA SER A 94 -33.95 19.75 19.19
C SER A 94 -33.50 19.26 17.81
N GLN A 95 -34.51 19.06 16.98
CA GLN A 95 -34.50 18.95 15.53
C GLN A 95 -33.79 20.15 14.85
N ASN A 96 -33.16 19.88 13.70
CA ASN A 96 -33.00 20.71 12.49
C ASN A 96 -32.09 19.90 11.53
N ASN A 97 -32.60 19.03 10.65
CA ASN A 97 -33.26 19.28 9.37
C ASN A 97 -32.45 20.13 8.36
N TYR A 98 -32.19 19.52 7.19
CA TYR A 98 -31.65 20.01 5.91
C TYR A 98 -30.15 20.31 5.78
N PHE A 99 -29.43 19.49 5.00
CA PHE A 99 -28.99 19.90 3.66
C PHE A 99 -28.46 18.69 2.86
N TYR A 100 -29.28 18.23 1.91
CA TYR A 100 -28.90 17.36 0.81
C TYR A 100 -28.37 18.26 -0.32
N SER A 101 -27.17 18.00 -0.82
CA SER A 101 -26.65 18.63 -2.03
C SER A 101 -25.90 17.59 -2.86
N PRO A 102 -26.54 17.03 -3.90
CA PRO A 102 -25.86 16.33 -4.96
C PRO A 102 -25.54 17.34 -6.05
N GLU A 103 -24.26 17.66 -6.24
CA GLU A 103 -23.82 18.30 -7.48
C GLU A 103 -22.79 17.36 -8.12
N ASP A 104 -23.24 16.81 -9.22
CA ASP A 104 -22.46 16.11 -10.24
C ASP A 104 -21.25 16.94 -10.69
N THR A 105 -20.17 16.28 -11.10
CA THR A 105 -19.65 16.41 -12.48
C THR A 105 -18.32 15.68 -12.67
N ASN A 106 -18.40 14.64 -13.48
CA ASN A 106 -17.41 14.14 -14.44
C ASN A 106 -16.11 14.95 -14.58
N THR A 107 -14.99 14.42 -14.07
CA THR A 107 -13.67 14.72 -14.65
C THR A 107 -13.22 13.55 -15.50
N ALA A 108 -13.46 13.71 -16.80
CA ALA A 108 -12.98 12.85 -17.86
C ALA A 108 -11.48 12.58 -17.72
N THR A 109 -11.11 11.30 -17.74
CA THR A 109 -9.74 10.85 -17.87
C THR A 109 -9.31 11.06 -19.33
N PRO A 110 -8.29 11.89 -19.65
CA PRO A 110 -7.74 11.89 -20.99
C PRO A 110 -7.02 10.57 -21.24
N SER A 111 -7.60 9.79 -22.15
CA SER A 111 -7.01 8.65 -22.84
C SER A 111 -5.66 9.05 -23.44
N SER A 112 -4.57 8.59 -22.83
CA SER A 112 -3.22 8.85 -23.32
C SER A 112 -2.92 7.96 -24.53
N SER A 113 -2.85 8.64 -25.66
CA SER A 113 -2.54 8.19 -27.02
C SER A 113 -1.35 7.22 -27.13
N ARG A 114 -1.61 6.08 -27.77
CA ARG A 114 -0.64 5.10 -28.24
C ARG A 114 0.25 5.72 -29.33
N LYS A 115 1.48 6.17 -29.00
CA LYS A 115 2.48 6.54 -30.02
C LYS A 115 2.89 5.29 -30.81
N LYS A 116 2.41 5.23 -32.05
CA LYS A 116 2.82 4.28 -33.09
C LYS A 116 4.23 4.70 -33.54
N CYS A 117 5.27 4.09 -32.97
CA CYS A 117 6.63 4.25 -33.50
C CYS A 117 6.71 3.50 -34.84
N GLY A 118 6.77 4.27 -35.93
CA GLY A 118 7.08 3.77 -37.26
C GLY A 118 8.47 3.12 -37.28
N ARG A 119 8.53 1.91 -37.83
CA ARG A 119 9.75 1.23 -38.22
C ARG A 119 10.28 1.92 -39.48
N LYS A 120 11.45 2.53 -39.41
CA LYS A 120 12.19 2.91 -40.62
C LYS A 120 12.88 1.65 -41.15
N GLU A 121 12.71 1.42 -42.44
CA GLU A 121 13.44 0.44 -43.25
C GLU A 121 14.90 0.86 -43.42
#